data_AF-A0AAW1SNH7-F1
#
_entry.id   AF-A0AAW1SNH7-F1
#
_cell.length_a   1.000
_cell.length_b   1.000
_cell.length_c   1.000
_cell.angle_alpha   90.00
_cell.angle_beta   90.00
_cell.angle_gamma   90.00
#
_symmetry.space_group_name_H-M   'P 1'
#
loop_
_entity.id
_entity.type
_entity.pdbx_description
1 polymer ?
#
loop_
_entity_poly.entity_id
_entity_poly.type
_entity_poly.pdbx_seq_one_letter_code
_entity_poly.pdbx_strand_id
1 'polypeptide(L)'
;MQVTEANEGGARIAQVPTLFYLAHCEAALCCSLLQANATASTLHNVAILGNSLAMSSTKRHLSAAQRSLMKQACKQEIAIPELDMHAGGAFNDLALHILQNIPKPPG
;
A
#
# COMPACT_ATOMS: atom_id res chain seq x y z
N MET A 1 -16.42 8.50 12.49
CA MET A 1 -16.10 8.08 11.12
C MET A 1 -16.38 9.26 10.21
N GLN A 2 -15.37 9.80 9.54
CA GLN A 2 -15.53 10.92 8.61
C GLN A 2 -15.65 10.34 7.19
N VAL A 3 -16.74 10.67 6.49
CA VAL A 3 -16.96 10.27 5.10
C VAL A 3 -16.67 11.47 4.22
N THR A 4 -15.93 11.28 3.13
CA THR A 4 -15.67 12.33 2.15
C THR A 4 -16.81 12.43 1.15
N GLU A 5 -17.18 13.63 0.74
CA GLU A 5 -18.22 13.86 -0.27
C GLU A 5 -17.73 13.52 -1.69
N ALA A 6 -16.42 13.54 -1.90
CA ALA A 6 -15.78 13.15 -3.15
C ALA A 6 -15.19 11.73 -3.05
N ASN A 7 -15.36 10.95 -4.12
CA ASN A 7 -14.67 9.68 -4.29
C ASN A 7 -13.22 9.95 -4.74
N GLU A 8 -12.28 9.79 -3.82
CA GLU A 8 -10.84 9.96 -4.08
C GLU A 8 -10.21 8.76 -4.81
N GLY A 9 -10.95 7.66 -5.04
CA GLY A 9 -10.42 6.46 -5.71
C GLY A 9 -9.21 5.83 -5.00
N GLY A 10 -9.08 6.05 -3.69
CA GLY A 10 -7.93 5.62 -2.89
C GLY A 10 -6.68 6.49 -3.01
N ALA A 11 -6.72 7.61 -3.75
CA ALA A 11 -5.57 8.48 -4.03
C ALA A 11 -5.27 9.51 -2.92
N ARG A 12 -5.50 9.16 -1.65
CA ARG A 12 -5.34 10.08 -0.51
C ARG A 12 -3.87 10.42 -0.26
N ILE A 13 -3.55 11.71 -0.17
CA ILE A 13 -2.19 12.19 0.16
C ILE A 13 -2.04 12.27 1.69
N ALA A 14 -1.03 11.59 2.24
CA ALA A 14 -0.70 11.59 3.66
C ALA A 14 0.23 12.77 4.01
N GLN A 15 -0.35 13.86 4.51
CA GLN A 15 0.40 15.05 4.95
C GLN A 15 1.14 14.85 6.27
N VAL A 16 0.72 13.86 7.06
CA VAL A 16 1.30 13.47 8.36
C VAL A 16 1.42 11.95 8.42
N PRO A 17 2.25 11.39 9.32
CA PRO A 17 2.32 9.95 9.53
C PRO A 17 0.93 9.34 9.70
N THR A 18 0.55 8.46 8.77
CA THR A 18 -0.81 7.92 8.63
C THR A 18 -0.74 6.43 8.35
N LEU A 19 -1.47 5.65 9.14
CA LEU A 19 -1.69 4.23 8.91
C LEU A 19 -2.95 4.02 8.04
N PHE A 20 -2.79 3.36 6.90
CA PHE A 20 -3.89 2.96 6.04
C PHE A 20 -4.18 1.48 6.24
N TYR A 21 -5.43 1.15 6.53
CA TYR A 21 -5.89 -0.23 6.61
C TYR A 21 -6.46 -0.67 5.26
N LEU A 22 -5.78 -1.59 4.58
CA LEU A 22 -6.10 -2.05 3.22
C LEU A 22 -6.12 -3.58 3.11
N ALA A 23 -6.45 -4.29 4.20
CA ALA A 23 -6.59 -5.74 4.16
C ALA A 23 -7.66 -6.14 3.13
N HIS A 24 -7.31 -7.11 2.27
CA HIS A 24 -8.13 -7.67 1.18
C HIS A 24 -8.66 -6.65 0.16
N CYS A 25 -8.06 -5.46 0.14
CA CYS A 25 -8.42 -4.43 -0.82
C CYS A 25 -7.91 -4.74 -2.22
N GLU A 26 -8.57 -4.17 -3.22
CA GLU A 26 -8.10 -4.25 -4.60
C GLU A 26 -6.70 -3.64 -4.72
N ALA A 27 -5.81 -4.32 -5.46
CA ALA A 27 -4.45 -3.81 -5.65
C ALA A 27 -4.44 -2.46 -6.39
N ALA A 28 -5.51 -2.14 -7.13
CA ALA A 28 -5.73 -0.83 -7.71
C ALA A 28 -5.78 0.29 -6.66
N LEU A 29 -6.49 0.10 -5.53
CA LEU A 29 -6.58 1.10 -4.46
C LEU A 29 -5.21 1.35 -3.81
N CYS A 30 -4.46 0.28 -3.53
CA CYS A 30 -3.09 0.42 -3.03
C CYS A 30 -2.21 1.17 -4.05
N CYS A 31 -2.34 0.88 -5.34
CA CYS A 31 -1.59 1.59 -6.38
C CYS A 31 -1.95 3.08 -6.43
N SER A 32 -3.24 3.45 -6.37
CA SER A 32 -3.68 4.84 -6.34
C SER A 32 -3.06 5.60 -5.15
N LEU A 33 -3.07 4.98 -3.96
CA LEU A 33 -2.46 5.54 -2.76
C LEU A 33 -0.96 5.77 -2.94
N LEU A 34 -0.24 4.75 -3.44
CA LEU A 34 1.20 4.84 -3.68
C LEU A 34 1.54 5.90 -4.73
N GLN A 35 0.78 5.97 -5.83
CA GLN A 35 1.01 6.94 -6.91
C GLN A 35 0.80 8.39 -6.46
N ALA A 36 -0.27 8.65 -5.71
CA ALA A 36 -0.56 9.99 -5.20
C ALA A 36 0.56 10.47 -4.26
N ASN A 37 0.99 9.61 -3.33
CA ASN A 37 2.04 9.95 -2.37
C ASN A 37 3.45 9.95 -2.98
N ALA A 38 3.71 9.14 -4.01
CA ALA A 38 4.96 9.21 -4.75
C ALA A 38 5.09 10.56 -5.48
N THR A 39 4.01 10.98 -6.16
CA THR A 39 3.95 12.27 -6.85
C THR A 39 4.12 13.44 -5.88
N ALA A 40 3.45 13.38 -4.72
CA ALA A 40 3.53 14.39 -3.68
C ALA A 40 4.81 14.34 -2.82
N SER A 41 5.68 13.34 -3.03
CA SER A 41 6.88 13.09 -2.20
C SER A 41 6.58 12.85 -0.70
N THR A 42 5.42 12.28 -0.40
CA THR A 42 4.90 12.02 0.96
C THR A 42 4.84 10.53 1.31
N LEU A 43 5.45 9.63 0.53
CA LEU A 43 5.44 8.19 0.82
C LEU A 43 5.98 7.84 2.20
N HIS A 44 6.96 8.60 2.70
CA HIS A 44 7.50 8.42 4.07
C HIS A 44 6.47 8.61 5.19
N ASN A 45 5.32 9.25 4.91
CA ASN A 45 4.21 9.41 5.85
C ASN A 45 3.22 8.26 5.81
N VAL A 46 3.38 7.30 4.90
CA VAL A 46 2.41 6.23 4.67
C VAL A 46 2.92 4.93 5.31
N ALA A 47 2.11 4.36 6.18
CA ALA A 47 2.19 2.96 6.58
C ALA A 47 0.94 2.23 6.09
N ILE A 48 1.08 0.98 5.64
CA ILE A 48 -0.07 0.18 5.19
C ILE A 48 -0.16 -1.08 6.05
N LEU A 49 -1.31 -1.31 6.67
CA LEU A 49 -1.69 -2.60 7.22
C LEU A 49 -2.60 -3.29 6.21
N GLY A 50 -2.09 -4.29 5.50
CA GLY A 50 -2.82 -4.96 4.42
C GLY A 50 -2.13 -6.26 4.01
N ASN A 51 -2.55 -6.88 2.90
CA ASN A 51 -1.88 -8.11 2.44
C ASN A 51 -0.44 -7.83 1.99
N SER A 52 0.35 -8.89 1.80
CA SER A 52 1.71 -8.76 1.30
C SER A 52 1.75 -7.98 -0.02
N LEU A 53 2.63 -6.96 -0.07
CA LEU A 53 2.89 -6.21 -1.30
C LEU A 53 3.64 -7.08 -2.31
N ALA A 54 4.48 -8.01 -1.82
CA ALA A 54 5.14 -8.99 -2.66
C ALA A 54 4.11 -9.86 -3.40
N MET A 55 3.14 -10.45 -2.70
CA MET A 55 2.03 -11.19 -3.32
C MET A 55 1.20 -10.30 -4.24
N SER A 56 0.83 -9.11 -3.79
CA SER A 56 -0.02 -8.19 -4.55
C SER A 56 0.63 -7.73 -5.87
N SER A 57 1.95 -7.57 -5.90
CA SER A 57 2.71 -7.19 -7.11
C SER A 57 2.71 -8.28 -8.20
N THR A 58 2.29 -9.50 -7.89
CA THR A 58 2.17 -10.59 -8.88
C THR A 58 0.85 -10.54 -9.65
N LYS A 59 -0.17 -9.82 -9.16
CA LYS A 59 -1.51 -9.78 -9.75
C LYS A 59 -1.48 -9.33 -11.21
N ARG A 60 -2.08 -10.13 -12.10
CA ARG A 60 -2.00 -9.99 -13.57
C ARG A 60 -2.53 -8.65 -14.10
N HIS A 61 -3.46 -8.01 -13.40
CA HIS A 61 -4.05 -6.73 -13.81
C HIS A 61 -3.16 -5.51 -13.51
N LEU A 62 -2.04 -5.67 -12.81
CA LEU A 62 -1.11 -4.56 -12.56
C LEU A 62 -0.13 -4.38 -13.73
N SER A 63 0.00 -3.13 -14.18
CA SER A 63 1.02 -2.71 -15.15
C SER A 63 2.44 -2.88 -14.59
N ALA A 64 3.45 -2.95 -15.47
CA ALA A 64 4.85 -3.03 -15.06
C ALA A 64 5.27 -1.85 -14.16
N ALA A 65 4.76 -0.65 -14.45
CA ALA A 65 5.01 0.56 -13.66
C ALA A 65 4.44 0.45 -12.24
N GLN A 66 3.20 -0.05 -12.09
CA GLN A 66 2.59 -0.26 -10.77
C GLN A 66 3.35 -1.30 -9.95
N ARG A 67 3.77 -2.41 -10.56
CA ARG A 67 4.58 -3.43 -9.88
C ARG A 67 5.93 -2.88 -9.42
N SER A 68 6.57 -2.09 -10.27
CA SER A 68 7.83 -1.43 -9.96
C SER A 68 7.68 -0.43 -8.80
N LEU A 69 6.62 0.38 -8.84
CA LEU A 69 6.27 1.33 -7.77
C LEU A 69 6.08 0.62 -6.42
N MET A 70 5.29 -0.46 -6.37
CA MET A 70 5.08 -1.22 -5.12
C MET A 70 6.38 -1.74 -4.52
N LYS A 71 7.28 -2.27 -5.37
CA LYS A 71 8.58 -2.78 -4.94
C LYS A 71 9.52 -1.67 -4.44
N GLN A 72 9.56 -0.53 -5.13
CA GLN A 72 10.44 0.58 -4.77
C GLN A 72 9.97 1.36 -3.54
N ALA A 73 8.65 1.51 -3.39
CA ALA A 73 8.06 2.25 -2.29
C ALA A 73 8.16 1.50 -0.96
N CYS A 74 8.10 0.17 -0.96
CA CYS A 74 8.18 -0.63 0.26
C CYS A 74 9.63 -0.68 0.76
N LYS A 75 9.90 -0.01 1.89
CA LYS A 75 11.20 -0.09 2.57
C LYS A 75 11.30 -1.35 3.42
N GLN A 76 10.23 -1.65 4.14
CA GLN A 76 10.18 -2.77 5.06
C GLN A 76 8.76 -3.34 5.07
N GLU A 77 8.70 -4.66 4.96
CA GLU A 77 7.48 -5.45 5.12
C GLU A 77 7.64 -6.31 6.37
N ILE A 78 6.69 -6.22 7.30
CA ILE A 78 6.66 -6.96 8.55
C ILE A 78 5.43 -7.86 8.50
N ALA A 79 5.65 -9.16 8.29
CA ALA A 79 4.58 -10.15 8.33
C ALA A 79 3.94 -10.18 9.74
N ILE A 80 2.62 -10.17 9.78
CA ILE A 80 1.85 -10.28 11.02
C ILE A 80 1.38 -11.74 11.11
N PRO A 81 1.84 -12.51 12.13
CA PRO A 81 1.46 -13.90 12.27
C PRO A 81 -0.05 -14.06 12.37
N GLU A 82 -0.59 -15.06 11.67
CA GLU A 82 -1.97 -15.50 11.87
C GLU A 82 -2.08 -16.11 13.28
N LEU A 83 -2.93 -15.53 14.12
CA LEU A 83 -3.22 -16.06 15.46
C LEU A 83 -4.25 -17.19 15.35
N ASP A 84 -3.84 -18.43 15.04
CA ASP A 84 -4.67 -19.65 15.01
C ASP A 84 -6.11 -19.45 14.48
N MET A 85 -6.26 -18.55 13.50
CA MET A 85 -7.53 -18.28 12.86
C MET A 85 -7.65 -19.28 11.73
N HIS A 86 -8.63 -20.18 11.83
CA HIS A 86 -8.80 -21.30 10.92
C HIS A 86 -8.69 -20.84 9.45
N ALA A 87 -7.80 -21.50 8.70
CA ALA A 87 -7.42 -21.12 7.33
C ALA A 87 -8.65 -20.86 6.44
N GLY A 88 -8.78 -19.61 5.98
CA GLY A 88 -9.90 -19.15 5.14
C GLY A 88 -10.40 -17.72 5.43
N GLY A 89 -9.88 -17.05 6.47
CA GLY A 89 -10.29 -15.69 6.82
C GLY A 89 -9.68 -14.60 5.95
N ALA A 90 -10.34 -13.44 5.90
CA ALA A 90 -9.88 -12.19 5.28
C ALA A 90 -8.67 -11.54 6.00
N PHE A 91 -7.84 -12.34 6.66
CA PHE A 91 -6.62 -11.92 7.35
C PHE A 91 -5.45 -12.85 7.05
N ASN A 92 -5.61 -13.78 6.10
CA ASN A 92 -4.48 -14.51 5.58
C ASN A 92 -3.50 -13.54 4.89
N ASP A 93 -2.20 -13.77 5.08
CA ASP A 93 -1.13 -12.98 4.46
C ASP A 93 -1.10 -11.48 4.89
N LEU A 94 -1.46 -11.17 6.14
CA LEU A 94 -1.42 -9.79 6.66
C LEU A 94 0.02 -9.32 6.93
N ALA A 95 0.33 -8.09 6.55
CA ALA A 95 1.62 -7.46 6.78
C ALA A 95 1.48 -5.95 7.04
N LEU A 96 2.43 -5.42 7.81
CA LEU A 96 2.67 -3.98 7.96
C LEU A 96 3.78 -3.55 6.99
N HIS A 97 3.47 -2.57 6.16
CA HIS A 97 4.39 -2.00 5.17
C HIS A 97 4.80 -0.61 5.60
N ILE A 98 6.10 -0.40 5.78
CA ILE A 98 6.70 0.91 6.01
C ILE A 98 7.25 1.40 4.68
N LEU A 99 6.78 2.57 4.23
CA LEU A 99 7.11 3.10 2.93
C LEU A 99 8.19 4.17 2.99
N GLN A 100 8.86 4.38 1.86
CA GLN A 100 9.88 5.40 1.67
C GLN A 100 9.66 6.16 0.37
N ASN A 101 10.18 7.39 0.32
CA ASN A 101 10.21 8.15 -0.92
C ASN A 101 11.10 7.44 -1.95
N ILE A 102 10.67 7.48 -3.21
CA ILE A 102 11.43 6.92 -4.32
C ILE A 102 12.46 7.96 -4.78
N PRO A 103 13.76 7.63 -4.81
CA PRO A 103 14.78 8.55 -5.31
C PRO A 103 14.45 9.01 -6.73
N LYS A 104 14.50 10.32 -6.99
CA LYS A 104 14.46 10.83 -8.36
C LYS A 104 15.78 10.47 -9.05
N PRO A 105 15.77 10.05 -10.33
CA PRO A 105 17.01 9.85 -11.06
C PRO A 105 17.81 11.17 -11.08
N PRO A 106 19.16 11.10 -11.07
CA PRO A 106 19.97 12.29 -11.27
C PRO A 106 19.64 12.89 -12.64
N GLY A 107 19.41 14.20 -12.67
CA GLY A 107 19.12 14.97 -13.88
C GLY A 107 20.34 15.23 -14.74
#